data_AF-L9Z3Y6-F1
#
_entry.id   AF-L9Z3Y6-F1
#
_cell.length_a   1.000
_cell.length_b   1.000
_cell.length_c   1.000
_cell.angle_alpha   90.00
_cell.angle_beta   90.00
_cell.angle_gamma   90.00
#
_symmetry.space_group_name_H-M   'P 1'
#
loop_
_entity.id
_entity.type
_entity.pdbx_description
1 polymer ?
#
loop_
_entity_poly.entity_id
_entity_poly.type
_entity_poly.pdbx_seq_one_letter_code
_entity_poly.pdbx_strand_id
1 'polypeptide(L)'
;MTAIDVGDGEDARDGLMTLVIAVVEILIDALEREAVRRMESGTLTDEEIERLGGQLARIEAEIDRLKADEGIEDGVDDLRSDLDGLVNDAIEQLHGEPTTSPGHSVFGGESE
;
A
#
# COMPACT_ATOMS: atom_id res chain seq x y z
N MET A 1 -11.19 16.75 -7.21
CA MET A 1 -10.04 17.43 -6.60
C MET A 1 -10.23 17.29 -5.11
N THR A 2 -9.71 16.21 -4.55
CA THR A 2 -9.89 15.87 -3.14
C THR A 2 -9.01 16.83 -2.36
N ALA A 3 -9.63 17.89 -1.83
CA ALA A 3 -8.95 18.78 -0.90
C ALA A 3 -8.68 17.93 0.34
N ILE A 4 -7.41 17.72 0.67
CA ILE A 4 -7.04 17.22 1.99
C ILE A 4 -7.30 18.40 2.92
N ASP A 5 -8.48 18.35 3.56
CA ASP A 5 -8.88 19.28 4.60
C ASP A 5 -8.00 18.97 5.83
N VAL A 6 -6.99 19.80 6.01
CA VAL A 6 -6.16 19.77 7.21
C VAL A 6 -6.86 20.77 8.14
N GLY A 7 -7.70 20.26 9.04
CA GLY A 7 -8.51 21.05 9.97
C GLY A 7 -7.65 21.88 10.95
N ASP A 8 -8.22 22.17 12.12
CA ASP A 8 -7.54 22.83 13.24
C ASP A 8 -6.18 22.16 13.52
N GLY A 9 -5.25 22.84 14.20
CA GLY A 9 -3.91 22.28 14.45
C GLY A 9 -3.90 20.90 15.14
N GLU A 10 -4.98 20.55 15.85
CA GLU A 10 -5.23 19.22 16.42
C GLU A 10 -5.61 18.20 15.33
N ASP A 11 -6.57 18.51 14.45
CA ASP A 11 -6.94 17.66 13.29
C ASP A 11 -5.77 17.45 12.32
N ALA A 12 -4.92 18.47 12.16
CA ALA A 12 -3.72 18.40 11.32
C ALA A 12 -2.67 17.43 11.87
N ARG A 13 -2.50 17.43 13.20
CA ARG A 13 -1.57 16.55 13.90
C ARG A 13 -2.03 15.10 13.80
N ASP A 14 -3.31 14.87 14.04
CA ASP A 14 -3.87 13.52 14.05
C ASP A 14 -3.88 12.95 12.62
N GLY A 15 -4.25 13.74 11.61
CA GLY A 15 -4.13 13.36 10.20
C GLY A 15 -2.69 13.03 9.78
N LEU A 16 -1.70 13.80 10.23
CA LEU A 16 -0.29 13.50 9.98
C LEU A 16 0.16 12.22 10.70
N MET A 17 -0.28 12.01 11.94
CA MET A 17 0.05 10.80 12.69
C MET A 17 -0.51 9.56 12.00
N THR A 18 -1.78 9.60 11.62
CA THR A 18 -2.45 8.56 10.82
C THR A 18 -1.66 8.23 9.55
N LEU A 19 -1.26 9.25 8.80
CA LEU A 19 -0.46 9.06 7.58
C LEU A 19 0.90 8.42 7.86
N VAL A 20 1.63 8.91 8.87
CA VAL A 20 2.95 8.39 9.22
C VAL A 20 2.84 6.93 9.67
N ILE A 21 1.88 6.61 10.52
CA ILE A 21 1.68 5.23 10.98
C ILE A 21 1.33 4.31 9.82
N ALA A 22 0.38 4.70 8.96
CA ALA A 22 0.02 3.91 7.78
C ALA A 22 1.23 3.61 6.89
N VAL A 23 2.09 4.61 6.64
CA VAL A 23 3.33 4.43 5.87
C VAL A 23 4.30 3.48 6.58
N VAL A 24 4.48 3.62 7.89
CA VAL A 24 5.40 2.76 8.65
C VAL A 24 4.92 1.31 8.63
N GLU A 25 3.62 1.05 8.80
CA GLU A 25 3.08 -0.31 8.73
C GLU A 25 3.28 -0.93 7.32
N ILE A 26 3.10 -0.17 6.25
CA ILE A 26 3.40 -0.64 4.88
C ILE A 26 4.88 -1.03 4.75
N LEU A 27 5.78 -0.26 5.36
CA LEU A 27 7.22 -0.57 5.36
C LEU A 27 7.52 -1.84 6.16
N ILE A 28 6.83 -2.08 7.28
CA ILE A 28 6.97 -3.30 8.08
C ILE A 28 6.51 -4.51 7.27
N ASP A 29 5.33 -4.46 6.64
CA ASP A 29 4.83 -5.53 5.78
C ASP A 29 5.85 -5.87 4.67
N ALA A 30 6.48 -4.85 4.09
CA ALA A 30 7.51 -5.03 3.07
C ALA A 30 8.78 -5.68 3.64
N LEU A 31 9.21 -5.27 4.84
CA LEU A 31 10.36 -5.83 5.54
C LEU A 31 10.13 -7.28 5.97
N GLU A 32 8.93 -7.62 6.45
CA GLU A 32 8.54 -8.99 6.78
C GLU A 32 8.59 -9.89 5.54
N ARG A 33 7.99 -9.43 4.43
CA ARG A 33 8.04 -10.16 3.15
C ARG A 33 9.48 -10.37 2.69
N GLU A 34 10.36 -9.38 2.88
CA GLU A 34 11.79 -9.51 2.57
C GLU A 34 12.51 -10.47 3.53
N ALA A 35 12.17 -10.44 4.82
CA ALA A 35 12.70 -11.37 5.81
C ALA A 35 12.39 -12.81 5.39
N VAL A 36 11.14 -13.09 5.02
CA VAL A 36 10.71 -14.41 4.52
C VAL A 36 11.50 -14.81 3.28
N ARG A 37 11.64 -13.93 2.29
CA ARG A 37 12.46 -14.21 1.08
C ARG A 37 13.92 -14.55 1.42
N ARG A 38 14.50 -13.85 2.40
CA ARG A 38 15.89 -14.10 2.84
C ARG A 38 16.04 -15.40 3.61
N MET A 39 15.05 -15.75 4.42
CA MET A 39 14.96 -17.05 5.09
C MET A 39 14.89 -18.19 4.07
N GLU A 40 14.01 -18.09 3.08
CA GLU A 40 13.82 -19.09 2.03
C GLU A 40 15.06 -19.26 1.14
N SER A 41 15.80 -18.17 0.90
CA SER A 41 17.06 -18.19 0.13
C SER A 41 18.27 -18.65 0.94
N GLY A 42 18.14 -18.88 2.25
CA GLY A 42 19.24 -19.28 3.13
C GLY A 42 20.29 -18.18 3.31
N THR A 43 19.92 -16.91 3.12
CA THR A 43 20.82 -15.76 3.25
C THR A 43 20.90 -15.23 4.69
N LEU A 44 20.12 -15.78 5.61
CA LEU A 44 20.13 -15.50 7.04
C LEU A 44 20.37 -16.79 7.83
N THR A 45 21.15 -16.68 8.89
CA THR A 45 21.31 -17.74 9.90
C THR A 45 20.11 -17.77 10.85
N ASP A 46 19.88 -18.89 11.54
CA ASP A 46 18.77 -19.05 12.50
C ASP A 46 18.76 -17.95 13.58
N GLU A 47 19.95 -17.56 14.07
CA GLU A 47 20.12 -16.49 15.06
C GLU A 47 19.76 -15.10 14.50
N GLU A 48 20.04 -14.86 13.21
CA GLU A 48 19.65 -13.62 12.54
C GLU A 48 18.15 -13.56 12.28
N ILE A 49 17.52 -14.70 11.98
CA ILE A 49 16.07 -14.83 11.81
C ILE A 49 15.36 -14.48 13.12
N GLU A 50 15.76 -15.12 14.23
CA GLU A 50 15.17 -14.85 15.55
C GLU A 50 15.35 -13.39 15.96
N ARG A 51 16.55 -12.83 15.75
CA ARG A 51 16.82 -11.42 16.07
C ARG A 51 15.96 -10.47 15.24
N LEU A 52 15.83 -10.73 13.94
CA LEU A 52 15.03 -9.92 13.02
C LEU A 52 13.55 -9.98 13.38
N GLY A 53 12.98 -11.18 13.53
CA GLY A 53 11.57 -11.34 13.92
C GLY A 53 11.28 -10.69 15.28
N GLY A 54 12.18 -10.85 16.25
CA GLY A 54 12.04 -10.18 17.55
C GLY A 54 12.16 -8.65 17.48
N GLN A 55 12.86 -8.09 16.50
CA GLN A 55 12.90 -6.63 16.28
C GLN A 55 11.60 -6.14 15.65
N LEU A 56 11.11 -6.81 14.60
CA LEU A 56 9.86 -6.45 13.92
C LEU A 56 8.66 -6.50 14.87
N ALA A 57 8.52 -7.58 15.64
CA ALA A 57 7.45 -7.72 16.63
C ALA A 57 7.46 -6.63 17.72
N ARG A 58 8.64 -6.10 18.08
CA ARG A 58 8.73 -4.97 19.03
C ARG A 58 8.28 -3.66 18.39
N ILE A 59 8.58 -3.47 17.11
CA ILE A 59 8.17 -2.28 16.36
C ILE A 59 6.65 -2.28 16.19
N GLU A 60 6.06 -3.41 15.78
CA GLU A 60 4.60 -3.58 15.69
C GLU A 60 3.91 -3.27 17.01
N ALA A 61 4.40 -3.86 18.11
CA ALA A 61 3.84 -3.61 19.44
C ALA A 61 3.97 -2.15 19.91
N GLU A 62 4.91 -1.38 19.37
CA GLU A 62 5.05 0.05 19.64
C GLU A 62 4.07 0.86 18.78
N ILE A 63 3.89 0.47 17.52
CA ILE A 63 2.90 1.09 16.62
C ILE A 63 1.49 0.88 17.14
N ASP A 64 1.15 -0.33 17.57
CA ASP A 64 -0.17 -0.61 18.16
C ASP A 64 -0.42 0.23 19.40
N ARG A 65 0.60 0.48 20.22
CA ARG A 65 0.49 1.41 21.35
C ARG A 65 0.30 2.84 20.90
N LEU A 66 1.06 3.31 19.91
CA LEU A 66 0.93 4.67 19.38
C LEU A 66 -0.45 4.92 18.75
N LYS A 67 -0.99 3.95 18.01
CA LYS A 67 -2.36 4.04 17.47
C LYS A 67 -3.38 4.18 18.61
N ALA A 68 -3.26 3.37 19.65
CA ALA A 68 -4.16 3.40 20.80
C ALA A 68 -4.04 4.67 21.65
N ASP A 69 -2.82 5.18 21.85
CA ASP A 69 -2.57 6.40 22.60
C ASP A 69 -3.15 7.63 21.88
N GLU A 70 -3.16 7.62 20.55
CA GLU A 70 -3.66 8.73 19.71
C GLU A 70 -5.10 8.52 19.22
N GLY A 71 -5.68 7.32 19.39
CA GLY A 71 -7.06 7.00 19.00
C GLY A 71 -7.31 7.02 17.48
N ILE A 72 -6.33 6.55 16.70
CA ILE A 72 -6.28 6.66 15.23
C ILE A 72 -6.35 5.31 14.51
N GLU A 73 -6.70 4.22 15.21
CA GLU A 73 -6.79 2.87 14.63
C GLU A 73 -7.65 2.83 13.37
N ASP A 74 -8.91 3.28 13.48
CA ASP A 74 -9.87 3.27 12.37
C ASP A 74 -9.38 4.15 11.21
N GLY A 75 -8.79 5.31 11.52
CA GLY A 75 -8.26 6.23 10.51
C GLY A 75 -7.08 5.66 9.72
N VAL A 76 -6.21 4.89 10.39
CA VAL A 76 -5.10 4.19 9.74
C VAL A 76 -5.63 3.09 8.83
N ASP A 77 -6.58 2.28 9.31
CA ASP A 77 -7.19 1.19 8.55
C ASP A 77 -7.91 1.71 7.28
N ASP A 78 -8.71 2.77 7.42
CA ASP A 78 -9.41 3.43 6.32
C ASP A 78 -8.41 3.98 5.29
N LEU A 79 -7.39 4.70 5.74
CA LEU A 79 -6.37 5.26 4.85
C LEU A 79 -5.61 4.17 4.08
N ARG A 80 -5.29 3.05 4.74
CA ARG A 80 -4.64 1.91 4.07
C ARG A 80 -5.54 1.28 3.01
N SER A 81 -6.82 1.08 3.32
CA SER A 81 -7.79 0.57 2.34
C SER A 81 -7.92 1.49 1.12
N ASP A 82 -7.96 2.80 1.34
CA ASP A 82 -7.99 3.79 0.27
C ASP A 82 -6.72 3.74 -0.60
N LEU A 83 -5.54 3.62 0.03
CA LEU A 83 -4.27 3.48 -0.68
C LEU A 83 -4.21 2.20 -1.53
N ASP A 84 -4.70 1.08 -1.01
CA ASP A 84 -4.77 -0.18 -1.75
C ASP A 84 -5.67 -0.06 -2.99
N GLY A 85 -6.83 0.59 -2.85
CA GLY A 85 -7.72 0.89 -3.97
C GLY A 85 -7.04 1.74 -5.04
N LEU A 86 -6.40 2.85 -4.63
CA LEU A 86 -5.70 3.76 -5.54
C LEU A 86 -4.54 3.09 -6.28
N VAL A 87 -3.79 2.23 -5.61
CA VAL A 87 -2.67 1.49 -6.22
C VAL A 87 -3.20 0.46 -7.22
N ASN A 88 -4.27 -0.27 -6.89
CA ASN A 88 -4.88 -1.24 -7.81
C ASN A 88 -5.40 -0.56 -9.08
N ASP A 89 -6.14 0.55 -8.93
CA ASP A 89 -6.64 1.34 -10.08
C ASP A 89 -5.49 1.81 -10.99
N ALA A 90 -4.37 2.25 -10.39
CA ALA A 90 -3.19 2.68 -11.13
C ALA A 90 -2.53 1.51 -11.89
N ILE A 91 -2.46 0.32 -11.29
CA ILE A 91 -1.93 -0.89 -11.93
C ILE A 91 -2.82 -1.32 -13.11
N GLU A 92 -4.14 -1.30 -12.93
CA GLU A 92 -5.09 -1.64 -14.00
C GLU A 92 -4.97 -0.69 -15.20
N GLN A 93 -4.81 0.61 -14.94
CA GLN A 93 -4.62 1.61 -16.00
C GLN A 93 -3.31 1.39 -16.79
N LEU A 94 -2.26 0.88 -16.15
CA LEU A 94 -1.00 0.52 -16.81
C LEU A 94 -1.11 -0.78 -17.63
N HIS A 95 -1.98 -1.70 -17.24
CA HIS A 95 -2.18 -3.00 -17.91
C HIS A 95 -3.30 -3.01 -18.96
N GLY A 96 -4.03 -1.91 -19.14
CA GLY A 96 -5.03 -1.77 -20.19
C GLY A 96 -4.40 -1.98 -21.58
N GLU A 97 -4.68 -3.12 -22.22
CA GLU A 97 -4.27 -3.39 -23.59
C GLU A 97 -4.80 -2.29 -24.54
N PRO A 98 -4.02 -1.82 -25.52
CA PRO A 98 -4.57 -1.00 -26.59
C PRO A 98 -5.59 -1.85 -27.33
N THR A 99 -6.87 -1.55 -27.16
CA THR A 99 -7.94 -2.22 -27.90
C THR A 99 -7.68 -2.05 -29.40
N THR A 100 -7.17 -3.08 -30.05
CA THR A 100 -7.08 -3.12 -31.51
C THR A 100 -8.50 -3.22 -32.03
N SER A 101 -9.05 -2.11 -32.49
CA SER A 101 -10.33 -2.07 -33.19
C SER A 101 -10.23 -2.95 -34.44
N PRO A 102 -11.11 -3.97 -34.63
CA PRO A 102 -11.12 -4.78 -35.83
C PRO A 102 -11.41 -3.92 -37.06
N GLY A 103 -10.58 -4.07 -38.08
CA GLY A 103 -10.64 -3.31 -39.32
C GLY A 103 -12.01 -3.37 -39.97
N HIS A 104 -12.60 -2.20 -40.19
CA HIS A 104 -13.70 -2.04 -41.13
C HIS A 104 -13.09 -2.05 -42.55
N SER A 105 -12.96 -3.24 -43.13
CA SER A 105 -12.75 -3.39 -44.57
C SER A 105 -14.04 -2.92 -45.26
N VAL A 106 -14.06 -1.67 -45.71
CA VAL A 106 -15.06 -1.18 -46.65
C VAL A 106 -14.58 -1.57 -48.04
N PHE A 107 -14.98 -2.76 -48.48
CA PHE A 107 -14.94 -3.16 -49.88
C PHE A 107 -16.21 -3.93 -50.23
N GLY A 108 -16.87 -3.48 -51.29
CA GLY A 108 -18.07 -4.07 -51.88
C GLY A 108 -19.12 -2.98 -52.10
N GLY A 109 -19.45 -2.56 -53.32
CA GLY A 109 -19.02 -2.96 -54.64
C GLY A 109 -19.67 -1.99 -55.62
N GLU A 110 -19.01 -1.72 -56.74
CA GLU A 110 -19.57 -1.02 -57.88
C GLU A 110 -20.73 -1.83 -58.46
N SER A 111 -21.82 -1.16 -58.83
CA SER A 111 -22.78 -1.64 -59.84
C SER A 111 -23.47 -0.43 -60.46
N GLU A 112 -23.03 -0.14 -61.68
CA GLU A 112 -23.69 0.47 -62.86
C GLU A 112 -24.94 1.36 -62.70
#